data_AF-A0A0G0ESX0-F1
#
_entry.id   AF-A0A0G0ESX0-F1
#
_cell.length_a   1.000
_cell.length_b   1.000
_cell.length_c   1.000
_cell.angle_alpha   90.00
_cell.angle_beta   90.00
_cell.angle_gamma   90.00
#
_symmetry.space_group_name_H-M   'P 1'
#
loop_
_entity.id
_entity.type
_entity.pdbx_description
1 polymer ?
#
loop_
_entity_poly.entity_id
_entity_poly.type
_entity_poly.pdbx_seq_one_letter_code
_entity_poly.pdbx_strand_id
1 'polypeptide(L)'
;MKRIRNNPGQAFITLVLFVAIAMSVISGTIIIIVVNSFGASLSEKSILVHQSAENGIENALVHLLRDPDYAGETLSPIINSYNTVISVTGNDNNKTIVSTASSSNITKAITAKIIYNNNVMTVTYWQDSQ
;
A
#
# COMPACT_ATOMS: atom_id res chain seq x y z
N MET A 1 43.97 -2.71 -56.80
CA MET A 1 42.66 -2.94 -56.14
C MET A 1 42.74 -4.21 -55.30
N LYS A 2 42.76 -4.10 -53.96
CA LYS A 2 42.91 -5.25 -53.06
C LYS A 2 41.54 -5.92 -52.90
N ARG A 3 41.34 -7.13 -53.45
CA ARG A 3 40.08 -7.89 -53.30
C ARG A 3 39.89 -8.26 -51.84
N ILE A 4 38.85 -7.69 -51.20
CA ILE A 4 38.40 -8.12 -49.87
C ILE A 4 37.79 -9.51 -50.06
N ARG A 5 38.41 -10.51 -49.43
CA ARG A 5 37.97 -11.91 -49.51
C ARG A 5 36.73 -12.05 -48.64
N ASN A 6 35.58 -12.31 -49.26
CA ASN A 6 34.30 -12.44 -48.56
C ASN A 6 34.29 -13.77 -47.79
N ASN A 7 34.44 -13.71 -46.47
CA ASN A 7 34.38 -14.88 -45.60
C ASN A 7 32.93 -15.07 -45.11
N PRO A 8 32.17 -16.05 -45.62
CA PRO A 8 30.74 -16.19 -45.29
C PRO A 8 30.49 -16.42 -43.79
N GLY A 9 31.47 -16.95 -43.05
CA GLY A 9 31.38 -17.10 -41.60
C GLY A 9 31.44 -15.79 -40.82
N GLN A 10 32.06 -14.73 -41.36
CA GLN A 10 32.17 -13.44 -40.64
C GLN A 10 30.82 -12.74 -40.52
N ALA A 11 29.98 -12.79 -41.55
CA ALA A 11 28.62 -12.23 -41.52
C ALA A 11 27.76 -12.92 -40.44
N PHE A 12 27.88 -14.24 -40.32
CA PHE A 12 27.18 -15.02 -39.30
C PHE A 12 27.66 -14.67 -37.88
N ILE A 13 28.97 -14.56 -37.67
CA ILE A 13 29.55 -14.15 -36.37
C ILE A 13 29.08 -12.75 -35.98
N THR A 14 29.06 -11.79 -36.92
CA THR A 14 28.56 -10.44 -36.64
C THR A 14 27.07 -10.45 -36.30
N LEU A 15 26.26 -11.26 -36.99
CA LEU A 15 24.84 -11.39 -36.71
C LEU A 15 24.61 -11.94 -35.30
N VAL A 16 25.30 -13.02 -34.93
CA VAL A 16 25.20 -13.62 -33.58
C VAL A 16 25.63 -12.61 -32.51
N LEU A 17 26.70 -11.85 -32.76
CA LEU A 17 27.14 -10.80 -31.84
C LEU A 17 26.08 -9.71 -31.65
N PHE A 18 25.46 -9.23 -32.74
CA PHE A 18 24.39 -8.24 -32.67
C PHE A 18 23.17 -8.78 -31.91
N VAL A 19 22.78 -10.03 -32.15
CA VAL A 19 21.67 -10.67 -31.43
C VAL A 19 22.00 -10.79 -29.95
N ALA A 20 23.23 -11.20 -29.59
CA ALA A 20 23.66 -11.30 -28.19
C ALA A 20 23.60 -9.94 -27.48
N ILE A 21 24.12 -8.88 -28.10
CA ILE A 21 24.08 -7.52 -27.54
C ILE A 21 22.62 -7.04 -27.40
N ALA A 22 21.80 -7.24 -28.43
CA ALA A 22 20.38 -6.87 -28.38
C ALA A 22 19.64 -7.60 -27.25
N MET A 23 19.89 -8.90 -27.07
CA MET A 23 19.31 -9.69 -25.98
C MET A 23 19.76 -9.18 -24.61
N SER A 24 21.03 -8.80 -24.44
CA SER A 24 21.51 -8.23 -23.18
C SER A 24 20.81 -6.91 -22.84
N VAL A 25 20.62 -6.02 -23.82
CA VAL A 25 19.92 -4.73 -23.63
C VAL A 25 18.44 -4.94 -23.28
N ILE A 26 17.76 -5.85 -23.98
CA ILE A 26 16.36 -6.17 -23.70
C ILE A 26 16.22 -6.75 -22.28
N SER A 27 17.12 -7.66 -21.89
CA SER A 27 17.10 -8.27 -20.56
C SER A 27 17.27 -7.22 -19.46
N GLY A 28 18.21 -6.29 -19.62
CA GLY A 28 18.40 -5.18 -18.68
C GLY A 28 17.16 -4.29 -18.58
N THR A 29 16.52 -4.00 -19.71
CA THR A 29 15.27 -3.20 -19.75
C THR A 29 14.13 -3.89 -19.00
N ILE A 30 13.95 -5.20 -19.21
CA ILE A 30 12.92 -6.00 -18.53
C ILE A 30 13.11 -5.96 -17.01
N ILE A 31 14.35 -6.10 -16.53
CA ILE A 31 14.65 -6.04 -15.10
C ILE A 31 14.19 -4.70 -14.49
N ILE A 32 14.48 -3.58 -15.16
CA ILE A 32 14.08 -2.24 -14.69
C ILE A 32 12.55 -2.14 -14.63
N ILE A 33 11.85 -2.60 -15.66
CA ILE A 33 10.37 -2.58 -15.70
C ILE A 33 9.80 -3.40 -14.55
N VAL A 34 10.34 -4.59 -14.30
CA VAL A 34 9.91 -5.47 -13.21
C VAL A 34 10.10 -4.78 -11.85
N VAL A 35 11.26 -4.20 -11.59
CA VAL A 35 11.56 -3.49 -10.33
C VAL A 35 10.59 -2.32 -10.12
N ASN A 36 10.38 -1.50 -11.16
CA ASN A 36 9.45 -0.38 -11.07
C ASN A 36 8.01 -0.84 -10.86
N SER A 37 7.59 -1.92 -11.51
CA SER A 37 6.25 -2.48 -11.36
C SER A 37 6.02 -2.98 -9.93
N PHE A 38 6.98 -3.69 -9.35
CA PHE A 38 6.90 -4.11 -7.95
C PHE A 38 6.84 -2.92 -6.99
N GLY A 39 7.65 -1.88 -7.22
CA GLY A 39 7.62 -0.64 -6.44
C GLY A 39 6.26 0.05 -6.51
N ALA A 40 5.70 0.20 -7.71
CA ALA A 40 4.37 0.79 -7.92
C ALA A 40 3.27 -0.02 -7.23
N SER A 41 3.25 -1.35 -7.39
CA SER A 41 2.28 -2.22 -6.72
C SER A 41 2.38 -2.17 -5.19
N LEU A 42 3.59 -2.07 -4.64
CA LEU A 42 3.78 -1.94 -3.19
C LEU A 42 3.24 -0.59 -2.69
N SER A 43 3.49 0.49 -3.44
CA SER A 43 2.97 1.82 -3.11
C SER A 43 1.44 1.84 -3.14
N GLU A 44 0.83 1.26 -4.18
CA GLU A 44 -0.63 1.16 -4.29
C GLU A 44 -1.23 0.38 -3.11
N LYS A 45 -0.65 -0.79 -2.78
CA LYS A 45 -1.07 -1.57 -1.61
C LYS A 45 -0.96 -0.78 -0.32
N SER A 46 0.11 0.00 -0.14
CA SER A 46 0.27 0.83 1.05
C SER A 46 -0.82 1.91 1.15
N ILE A 47 -1.21 2.51 0.02
CA ILE A 47 -2.30 3.49 -0.01
C ILE A 47 -3.63 2.83 0.35
N LEU A 48 -3.92 1.67 -0.22
CA LEU A 48 -5.16 0.92 0.06
C LEU A 48 -5.25 0.48 1.53
N VAL A 49 -4.14 0.02 2.12
CA VAL A 49 -4.09 -0.32 3.56
C VAL A 49 -4.35 0.91 4.42
N HIS A 50 -3.75 2.05 4.09
CA HIS A 50 -3.98 3.30 4.82
C HIS A 50 -5.44 3.75 4.73
N GLN A 51 -6.04 3.76 3.53
CA GLN A 51 -7.46 4.05 3.34
C GLN A 51 -8.37 3.11 4.13
N SER A 52 -8.01 1.83 4.23
CA SER A 52 -8.75 0.87 5.06
C SER A 52 -8.69 1.23 6.55
N ALA A 53 -7.56 1.74 7.04
CA ALA A 53 -7.45 2.23 8.41
C ALA A 53 -8.30 3.50 8.62
N GLU A 54 -8.29 4.44 7.68
CA GLU A 54 -9.13 5.65 7.71
C GLU A 54 -10.62 5.31 7.78
N ASN A 55 -11.08 4.42 6.89
CA ASN A 55 -12.45 3.93 6.88
C ASN A 55 -12.84 3.30 8.22
N GLY A 56 -11.91 2.61 8.89
CA GLY A 56 -12.16 2.06 10.22
C GLY A 56 -12.36 3.13 11.30
N ILE A 57 -11.64 4.26 11.23
CA ILE A 57 -11.92 5.39 12.13
C ILE A 57 -13.27 6.04 11.81
N GLU A 58 -13.58 6.27 10.53
CA GLU A 58 -14.88 6.84 10.15
C GLU A 58 -16.05 5.96 10.62
N ASN A 59 -15.92 4.64 10.46
CA ASN A 59 -16.91 3.70 10.96
C ASN A 59 -17.05 3.82 12.49
N ALA A 60 -15.93 3.82 13.21
CA ALA A 60 -15.93 3.98 14.67
C ALA A 60 -16.59 5.28 15.13
N LEU A 61 -16.37 6.39 14.41
CA LEU A 61 -17.00 7.68 14.71
C LEU A 61 -18.53 7.62 14.54
N VAL A 62 -19.02 6.99 13.48
CA VAL A 62 -20.46 6.79 13.27
C VAL A 62 -21.05 5.89 14.34
N HIS A 63 -20.34 4.83 14.72
CA HIS A 63 -20.77 3.93 15.80
C HIS A 63 -20.82 4.65 17.14
N LEU A 64 -19.81 5.46 17.49
CA LEU A 64 -19.76 6.23 18.74
C LEU A 64 -20.85 7.30 18.85
N LEU A 65 -21.30 7.87 17.73
CA LEU A 65 -22.45 8.78 17.71
C LEU A 65 -23.79 8.07 18.00
N ARG A 66 -23.87 6.76 17.70
CA ARG A 66 -25.08 5.96 17.88
C ARG A 66 -25.09 5.20 19.21
N ASP A 67 -23.94 4.67 19.58
CA ASP A 67 -23.67 3.88 20.77
C ASP A 67 -22.39 4.41 21.45
N PRO A 68 -22.52 5.24 22.49
CA PRO A 68 -21.38 5.77 23.23
C PRO A 68 -20.50 4.69 23.88
N ASP A 69 -21.03 3.49 24.11
CA ASP A 69 -20.34 2.37 24.76
C ASP A 69 -19.58 1.47 23.76
N TYR A 70 -19.55 1.83 22.48
CA TYR A 70 -18.79 1.12 21.46
C TYR A 70 -17.29 1.04 21.80
N ALA A 71 -16.77 -0.19 21.93
CA ALA A 71 -15.40 -0.48 22.31
C ALA A 71 -14.48 -0.83 21.11
N GLY A 72 -15.03 -0.96 19.90
CA GLY A 72 -14.31 -1.38 18.70
C GLY A 72 -14.86 -2.66 18.09
N GLU A 73 -14.33 -3.03 16.94
CA GLU A 73 -14.67 -4.24 16.21
C GLU A 73 -13.52 -4.67 15.31
N THR A 74 -13.59 -5.90 14.79
CA THR A 74 -12.70 -6.35 13.72
C THR A 74 -13.51 -6.49 12.44
N LEU A 75 -13.22 -5.61 11.48
CA LEU A 75 -13.73 -5.72 10.13
C LEU A 75 -12.87 -6.76 9.41
N SER A 76 -13.35 -8.01 9.45
CA SER A 76 -12.78 -9.08 8.64
C SER A 76 -12.89 -8.74 7.15
N PRO A 77 -11.93 -9.17 6.31
CA PRO A 77 -11.86 -8.76 4.92
C PRO A 77 -13.07 -9.27 4.14
N ILE A 78 -14.06 -8.41 3.90
CA ILE A 78 -15.18 -8.72 3.01
C ILE A 78 -14.73 -8.59 1.55
N ILE A 79 -13.79 -7.67 1.26
CA ILE A 79 -13.26 -7.38 -0.09
C ILE A 79 -11.79 -6.95 0.04
N ASN A 80 -10.89 -7.49 -0.80
CA ASN A 80 -9.46 -7.11 -0.94
C ASN A 80 -8.45 -7.55 0.15
N SER A 81 -8.80 -8.50 1.03
CA SER A 81 -7.85 -9.14 1.97
C SER A 81 -7.20 -8.20 3.00
N TYR A 82 -7.78 -7.03 3.26
CA TYR A 82 -7.35 -6.10 4.31
C TYR A 82 -8.10 -6.40 5.60
N ASN A 83 -7.38 -6.78 6.65
CA ASN A 83 -7.96 -6.94 7.99
C ASN A 83 -7.84 -5.61 8.74
N THR A 84 -8.97 -5.05 9.18
CA THR A 84 -9.00 -3.79 9.93
C THR A 84 -9.50 -4.05 11.34
N VAL A 85 -8.66 -3.77 12.33
CA VAL A 85 -8.96 -3.88 13.75
C VAL A 85 -9.16 -2.47 14.30
N ILE A 86 -10.35 -2.20 14.81
CA ILE A 86 -10.72 -0.95 15.44
C ILE A 86 -10.77 -1.19 16.95
N SER A 87 -10.14 -0.30 17.71
CA SER A 87 -10.23 -0.29 19.17
C SER A 87 -10.55 1.11 19.66
N VAL A 88 -11.48 1.20 20.60
CA VAL A 88 -11.86 2.46 21.25
C VAL A 88 -11.61 2.33 22.73
N THR A 89 -10.84 3.27 23.28
CA THR A 89 -10.45 3.29 24.69
C THR A 89 -10.61 4.69 25.26
N GLY A 90 -10.77 4.83 26.57
CA GLY A 90 -10.91 6.12 27.23
C GLY A 90 -12.20 6.23 28.05
N ASN A 91 -12.50 7.44 28.51
CA ASN A 91 -13.68 7.73 29.32
C ASN A 91 -14.79 8.36 28.46
N ASP A 92 -15.98 8.56 29.02
CA ASP A 92 -17.16 9.02 28.29
C ASP A 92 -16.97 10.36 27.56
N ASN A 93 -16.10 11.23 28.08
CA ASN A 93 -15.87 12.56 27.52
C ASN A 93 -14.60 12.65 26.66
N ASN A 94 -13.71 11.67 26.71
CA ASN A 94 -12.46 11.65 25.97
C ASN A 94 -12.10 10.20 25.58
N LYS A 95 -12.36 9.87 24.32
CA LYS A 95 -12.08 8.54 23.76
C LYS A 95 -10.99 8.65 22.70
N THR A 96 -10.13 7.64 22.67
CA THR A 96 -9.09 7.43 21.67
C THR A 96 -9.50 6.23 20.82
N ILE A 97 -9.62 6.47 19.52
CA ILE A 97 -9.91 5.47 18.50
C ILE A 97 -8.60 5.12 17.82
N VAL A 98 -8.24 3.85 17.79
CA VAL A 98 -7.12 3.33 17.01
C VAL A 98 -7.66 2.34 16.00
N SER A 99 -7.45 2.63 14.72
CA SER A 99 -7.78 1.73 13.61
C SER A 99 -6.50 1.23 12.98
N THR A 100 -6.31 -0.08 12.95
CA THR A 100 -5.13 -0.74 12.38
C THR A 100 -5.57 -1.61 11.21
N ALA A 101 -5.13 -1.26 10.02
CA ALA A 101 -5.32 -2.07 8.83
C ALA A 101 -4.04 -2.84 8.48
N SER A 102 -4.20 -4.08 8.06
CA SER A 102 -3.10 -4.96 7.71
C SER A 102 -3.38 -5.78 6.45
N SER A 103 -2.33 -5.96 5.64
CA SER A 103 -2.29 -6.87 4.48
C SER A 103 -0.94 -7.53 4.45
N SER A 104 -0.87 -8.85 4.70
CA SER A 104 0.31 -9.74 4.67
C SER A 104 1.66 -9.16 5.14
N ASN A 105 2.21 -8.14 4.47
CA ASN A 105 3.50 -7.50 4.71
C ASN A 105 3.43 -5.99 5.04
N ILE A 106 2.25 -5.37 5.04
CA ILE A 106 2.04 -3.94 5.30
C ILE A 106 1.02 -3.79 6.41
N THR A 107 1.37 -2.99 7.42
CA THR A 107 0.46 -2.57 8.48
C THR A 107 0.48 -1.05 8.55
N LYS A 108 -0.71 -0.44 8.65
CA LYS A 108 -0.88 0.99 8.90
C LYS A 108 -1.86 1.17 10.03
N ALA A 109 -1.57 2.10 10.92
CA ALA A 109 -2.45 2.44 12.02
C ALA A 109 -2.69 3.94 12.03
N ILE A 110 -3.92 4.32 12.35
CA ILE A 110 -4.32 5.72 12.50
C ILE A 110 -4.94 5.85 13.89
N THR A 111 -4.62 6.95 14.56
CA THR A 111 -5.21 7.31 15.84
C THR A 111 -6.00 8.59 15.72
N ALA A 112 -7.24 8.55 16.18
CA ALA A 112 -8.07 9.73 16.39
C ALA A 112 -8.43 9.89 17.87
N LYS A 113 -8.50 11.14 18.34
CA LYS A 113 -9.02 11.45 19.69
C LYS A 113 -10.27 12.28 19.57
N ILE A 114 -11.31 11.86 20.27
CA ILE A 114 -12.58 12.56 20.32
C ILE A 114 -12.84 13.08 21.72
N ILE A 115 -13.41 14.28 21.78
CA ILE A 115 -13.96 14.86 23.00
C ILE A 115 -15.47 14.97 22.83
N TYR A 116 -16.22 14.46 23.80
CA TYR A 116 -17.67 14.58 23.85
C TYR A 116 -18.03 15.65 24.89
N ASN A 117 -18.61 16.75 24.45
CA ASN A 117 -19.06 17.82 25.34
C ASN A 117 -20.42 18.36 24.87
N ASN A 118 -21.39 18.45 25.79
CA ASN A 118 -22.74 18.94 25.50
C ASN A 118 -23.40 18.29 24.27
N ASN A 119 -23.32 16.97 24.15
CA ASN A 119 -23.83 16.21 23.00
C ASN A 119 -23.15 16.52 21.64
N VAL A 120 -22.04 17.26 21.64
CA VAL A 120 -21.24 17.53 20.46
C VAL A 120 -19.95 16.72 20.52
N MET A 121 -19.75 15.86 19.53
CA MET A 121 -18.49 15.15 19.32
C MET A 121 -17.52 16.05 18.56
N THR A 122 -16.34 16.29 19.13
CA THR A 122 -15.26 17.03 18.47
C THR A 122 -14.06 16.12 18.28
N VAL A 123 -13.61 15.96 17.04
CA VAL A 123 -12.33 15.30 16.74
C VAL A 123 -11.22 16.31 17.01
N THR A 124 -10.36 16.03 17.98
CA THR A 124 -9.27 16.93 18.41
C THR A 124 -7.92 16.54 17.86
N TYR A 125 -7.78 15.28 17.43
CA TYR A 125 -6.54 14.73 16.93
C TYR A 125 -6.86 13.68 15.88
N TRP A 126 -6.12 13.71 14.77
CA TRP A 126 -6.14 12.70 13.72
C TRP A 126 -4.73 12.59 13.16
N GLN A 127 -4.07 11.45 13.38
CA GLN A 127 -2.71 11.25 12.90
C GLN A 127 -2.44 9.79 12.58
N ASP A 128 -1.61 9.58 11.57
CA ASP A 128 -0.91 8.31 11.40
C ASP A 128 -0.15 7.95 12.68
N SER A 129 -0.45 6.76 13.18
CA SER A 129 0.38 6.11 14.19
C SER A 129 1.65 5.60 13.50
N GLN A 130 2.79 5.95 14.09
CA GLN A 130 4.13 5.51 13.64
C GLN A 130 4.21 3.99 13.45
#